data_AF-A0A0D9XNR1-F1
#
_entry.id   AF-A0A0D9XNR1-F1
#
_cell.length_a   1.000
_cell.length_b   1.000
_cell.length_c   1.000
_cell.angle_alpha   90.00
_cell.angle_beta   90.00
_cell.angle_gamma   90.00
#
_symmetry.space_group_name_H-M   'P 1'
#
loop_
_entity.id
_entity.type
_entity.pdbx_description
1 polymer ?
#
loop_
_entity_poly.entity_id
_entity_poly.type
_entity_poly.pdbx_seq_one_letter_code
_entity_poly.pdbx_strand_id
1 'polypeptide(L)'
;MAAASSNVVVIALLLFAVIILAAPHLAATIDSSSPVFLSGACNTIAGDSGGVITAAFCTNSLSSDGRSLNASSYSDLAIVAIDLLTSNATSTKSKIDTLLQNVGDDATKKQCLQSC
;
A
#
# COMPACT_ATOMS: atom_id res chain seq x y z
N MET A 1 24.10 50.79 16.18
CA MET A 1 24.69 50.20 14.97
C MET A 1 25.95 49.43 15.39
N ALA A 2 25.79 48.15 15.75
CA ALA A 2 26.90 47.34 16.22
C ALA A 2 27.72 46.87 15.01
N ALA A 3 29.00 47.28 14.95
CA ALA A 3 29.93 46.81 13.95
C ALA A 3 30.23 45.33 14.23
N ALA A 4 29.69 44.43 13.40
CA ALA A 4 30.08 43.04 13.44
C ALA A 4 31.57 42.94 13.05
N SER A 5 32.39 42.37 13.93
CA SER A 5 33.80 42.09 13.65
C SER A 5 33.91 41.24 12.38
N SER A 6 34.78 41.64 11.45
CA SER A 6 34.97 40.96 10.15
C SER A 6 35.24 39.46 10.31
N ASN A 7 35.87 39.07 11.42
CA ASN A 7 36.17 37.68 11.75
C ASN A 7 34.90 36.88 12.07
N VAL A 8 33.89 37.50 12.69
CA VAL A 8 32.61 36.85 13.03
C VAL A 8 31.79 36.57 11.77
N VAL A 9 31.81 37.50 10.82
CA VAL A 9 31.12 37.33 9.52
C VAL A 9 31.77 36.22 8.69
N VAL A 10 33.11 36.16 8.67
CA VAL A 10 33.86 35.12 7.94
C VAL A 10 33.63 33.74 8.58
N ILE A 11 33.64 33.64 9.91
CA ILE A 11 33.35 32.38 10.61
C ILE A 11 31.91 31.93 10.35
N ALA A 12 30.93 32.84 10.36
CA ALA A 12 29.54 32.51 10.05
C ALA A 12 29.37 32.01 8.61
N LEU A 13 30.05 32.62 7.64
CA LEU A 13 30.04 32.19 6.24
C LEU A 13 30.69 30.82 6.05
N LEU A 14 31.82 30.55 6.73
CA LEU A 14 32.48 29.25 6.68
C LEU A 14 31.63 28.14 7.29
N LEU A 15 30.95 28.42 8.41
CA LEU A 15 30.02 27.47 9.02
C LEU A 15 28.81 27.20 8.12
N PHE A 16 28.27 28.23 7.45
CA PHE A 16 27.17 28.08 6.50
C PHE A 16 27.59 27.26 5.27
N ALA A 17 28.81 27.45 4.77
CA ALA A 17 29.36 26.68 3.64
C ALA A 17 29.56 25.20 3.98
N VAL A 18 29.98 24.87 5.21
CA VAL A 18 30.13 23.48 5.68
C VAL A 18 28.78 22.78 5.81
N ILE A 19 27.72 23.50 6.23
CA ILE A 19 26.37 22.94 6.32
C ILE A 19 25.81 22.62 4.92
N ILE A 20 26.09 23.45 3.90
CA ILE A 20 25.61 23.21 2.53
C ILE A 20 26.37 22.05 1.87
N LEU A 21 27.67 21.90 2.13
CA LEU A 21 28.50 20.85 1.50
C LEU A 21 28.26 19.45 2.09
N ALA A 22 27.66 19.36 3.28
CA ALA A 22 27.29 18.11 3.93
C ALA A 22 25.84 17.67 3.65
N ALA A 23 25.10 18.38 2.80
CA ALA A 23 23.82 17.89 2.32
C ALA A 23 24.08 16.71 1.37
N PRO A 24 23.67 15.47 1.71
CA PRO A 24 23.63 14.42 0.70
C PRO A 24 22.67 14.92 -0.37
N HIS A 25 23.16 15.03 -1.60
CA HIS A 25 22.34 15.18 -2.79
C HIS A 25 21.57 13.87 -2.93
N LEU A 26 20.47 13.76 -2.19
CA LEU A 26 19.48 12.74 -2.41
C LEU A 26 18.72 13.14 -3.68
N ALA A 27 19.40 13.01 -4.82
CA ALA A 27 18.74 12.80 -6.09
C ALA A 27 18.13 11.40 -6.02
N ALA A 28 17.08 11.28 -5.22
CA ALA A 28 16.15 10.18 -5.34
C ALA A 28 15.51 10.37 -6.71
N THR A 29 15.96 9.60 -7.70
CA THR A 29 15.10 9.23 -8.82
C THR A 29 13.95 8.44 -8.23
N ILE A 30 12.98 9.19 -7.73
CA ILE A 30 11.68 8.73 -7.31
C ILE A 30 10.95 8.37 -8.61
N ASP A 31 11.12 7.13 -9.03
CA ASP A 31 10.04 6.42 -9.72
C ASP A 31 9.05 5.94 -8.63
N SER A 32 8.51 6.90 -7.88
CA SER A 32 7.74 6.68 -6.62
C SER A 32 6.33 7.23 -6.70
N SER A 33 5.82 7.51 -7.89
CA SER A 33 4.42 7.84 -8.08
C SER A 33 3.51 6.68 -7.66
N SER A 34 3.92 5.42 -7.85
CA SER A 34 3.00 4.30 -7.64
C SER A 34 3.01 3.62 -6.26
N PRO A 35 4.15 3.32 -5.59
CA PRO A 35 4.11 2.75 -4.23
C PRO A 35 3.56 3.76 -3.20
N VAL A 36 3.76 5.06 -3.43
CA VAL A 36 3.21 6.13 -2.59
C VAL A 36 1.70 6.28 -2.81
N PHE A 37 1.23 6.23 -4.06
CA PHE A 37 -0.21 6.30 -4.35
C PHE A 37 -0.97 5.11 -3.76
N LEU A 38 -0.46 3.88 -3.93
CA LEU A 38 -1.04 2.68 -3.33
C LEU A 38 -1.12 2.79 -1.80
N SER A 39 -0.04 3.21 -1.15
CA SER A 39 -0.02 3.39 0.31
C SER A 39 -1.02 4.44 0.78
N GLY A 40 -1.12 5.57 0.06
CA GLY A 40 -2.11 6.62 0.33
C GLY A 40 -3.54 6.09 0.23
N ALA A 41 -3.88 5.41 -0.86
CA ALA A 41 -5.20 4.83 -1.07
C ALA A 41 -5.57 3.82 0.02
N CYS A 42 -4.64 2.94 0.39
CA CYS A 42 -4.88 1.94 1.43
C CYS A 42 -5.03 2.54 2.83
N ASN A 43 -4.36 3.66 3.14
CA ASN A 43 -4.57 4.37 4.40
C ASN A 43 -5.95 5.05 4.46
N THR A 44 -6.41 5.64 3.35
CA THR A 44 -7.78 6.21 3.27
C THR A 44 -8.83 5.14 3.54
N ILE A 45 -8.78 4.01 2.82
CA ILE A 45 -9.75 2.91 3.02
C ILE A 45 -9.68 2.38 4.45
N ALA A 46 -8.48 2.27 5.02
CA ALA A 46 -8.34 1.80 6.40
C ALA A 46 -9.03 2.71 7.41
N GLY A 47 -8.87 4.03 7.26
CA GLY A 47 -9.55 5.03 8.09
C GLY A 47 -11.07 4.98 7.95
N ASP A 48 -11.57 4.77 6.74
CA ASP A 48 -13.01 4.79 6.44
C ASP A 48 -13.73 3.47 6.74
N SER A 49 -13.00 2.35 6.81
CA SER A 49 -13.58 1.00 6.95
C SER A 49 -14.11 0.67 8.35
N GLY A 50 -13.95 1.56 9.33
CA GLY A 50 -14.29 1.26 10.74
C GLY A 50 -13.47 0.10 11.32
N GLY A 51 -12.29 -0.19 10.76
CA GLY A 51 -11.39 -1.27 11.18
C GLY A 51 -11.61 -2.61 10.49
N VAL A 52 -12.57 -2.72 9.56
CA VAL A 52 -12.81 -3.96 8.78
C VAL A 52 -11.66 -4.23 7.81
N ILE A 53 -11.10 -3.19 7.20
CA ILE A 53 -9.99 -3.27 6.26
C ILE A 53 -8.79 -2.56 6.89
N THR A 54 -7.70 -3.26 7.12
CA THR A 54 -6.47 -2.62 7.58
C THR A 54 -5.64 -2.12 6.40
N ALA A 55 -4.84 -1.06 6.61
CA ALA A 55 -3.94 -0.55 5.58
C ALA A 55 -2.94 -1.63 5.14
N ALA A 56 -2.50 -2.48 6.07
CA ALA A 56 -1.64 -3.62 5.79
C ALA A 56 -2.35 -4.66 4.91
N PHE A 57 -3.59 -5.02 5.23
CA PHE A 57 -4.37 -5.96 4.41
C PHE A 57 -4.58 -5.43 2.99
N CYS A 58 -4.99 -4.17 2.86
CA CYS A 58 -5.16 -3.52 1.55
C CYS A 58 -3.85 -3.51 0.76
N THR A 59 -2.76 -3.07 1.38
CA THR A 59 -1.46 -2.96 0.72
C THR A 59 -0.96 -4.33 0.27
N ASN A 60 -1.01 -5.34 1.14
CA ASN A 60 -0.56 -6.70 0.82
C ASN A 60 -1.42 -7.36 -0.26
N SER A 61 -2.73 -7.10 -0.24
CA SER A 61 -3.64 -7.65 -1.25
C SER A 61 -3.36 -7.04 -2.61
N LEU A 62 -3.35 -5.71 -2.70
CA LEU A 62 -3.16 -5.02 -3.98
C LEU A 62 -1.73 -5.17 -4.53
N SER A 63 -0.70 -5.16 -3.67
CA SER A 63 0.69 -5.34 -4.11
C SER A 63 1.02 -6.75 -4.60
N SER A 64 0.13 -7.73 -4.34
CA SER A 64 0.25 -9.08 -4.92
C SER A 64 0.08 -9.09 -6.45
N ASP A 65 -0.53 -8.04 -7.02
CA ASP A 65 -0.62 -7.81 -8.44
C ASP A 65 0.24 -6.60 -8.84
N GLY A 66 1.21 -6.81 -9.72
CA GLY A 66 2.16 -5.79 -10.17
C GLY A 66 1.52 -4.59 -10.88
N ARG A 67 0.26 -4.71 -11.34
CA ARG A 67 -0.49 -3.57 -11.91
C ARG A 67 -0.73 -2.48 -10.87
N SER A 68 -0.91 -2.84 -9.59
CA SER A 68 -1.08 -1.87 -8.50
C SER A 68 0.16 -1.02 -8.25
N LEU A 69 1.34 -1.56 -8.59
CA LEU A 69 2.62 -0.86 -8.47
C LEU A 69 2.89 0.10 -9.63
N ASN A 70 1.95 0.25 -10.57
CA ASN A 70 1.98 1.30 -11.59
C ASN A 70 0.65 2.09 -11.64
N ALA A 71 -0.22 1.91 -10.65
CA ALA A 71 -1.50 2.59 -10.58
C ALA A 71 -1.33 4.10 -10.40
N SER A 72 -2.02 4.87 -11.24
CA SER A 72 -2.01 6.33 -11.24
C SER A 72 -3.35 6.93 -10.80
N SER A 73 -4.37 6.08 -10.68
CA SER A 73 -5.75 6.45 -10.36
C SER A 73 -6.41 5.41 -9.46
N TYR A 74 -7.48 5.81 -8.75
CA TYR A 74 -8.28 4.88 -7.96
C TYR A 74 -8.98 3.83 -8.83
N SER A 75 -9.31 4.15 -10.08
CA SER A 75 -9.87 3.19 -11.03
C SER A 75 -8.89 2.06 -11.35
N ASP A 76 -7.58 2.35 -11.48
CA ASP A 76 -6.56 1.32 -11.71
C ASP A 76 -6.53 0.33 -10.54
N LEU A 77 -6.50 0.86 -9.31
CA LEU A 77 -6.54 0.04 -8.09
C LEU A 77 -7.85 -0.74 -7.93
N ALA A 78 -8.98 -0.13 -8.29
CA ALA A 78 -10.29 -0.77 -8.20
C ALA A 78 -10.42 -1.95 -9.17
N ILE A 79 -9.93 -1.82 -10.40
CA ILE A 79 -9.90 -2.92 -11.37
C ILE A 79 -9.08 -4.09 -10.81
N VAL A 80 -7.89 -3.82 -10.27
CA VAL A 80 -7.07 -4.86 -9.66
C VAL A 80 -7.77 -5.50 -8.46
N ALA A 81 -8.41 -4.71 -7.60
CA ALA A 81 -9.17 -5.21 -6.46
C ALA A 81 -10.30 -6.16 -6.90
N ILE A 82 -11.02 -5.80 -7.96
CA ILE A 82 -12.12 -6.62 -8.52
C ILE A 82 -11.58 -7.93 -9.09
N ASP A 83 -10.47 -7.89 -9.84
CA ASP A 83 -9.84 -9.09 -10.39
C ASP A 83 -9.37 -10.04 -9.28
N LEU A 84 -8.71 -9.51 -8.25
CA LEU A 84 -8.28 -10.28 -7.08
C LEU A 84 -9.47 -10.87 -6.32
N LEU A 85 -10.54 -10.09 -6.11
CA LEU A 85 -11.77 -10.55 -5.47
C LEU A 85 -12.40 -11.70 -6.27
N THR A 86 -12.50 -11.55 -7.59
CA THR A 86 -13.08 -12.55 -8.49
C THR A 86 -12.27 -13.85 -8.49
N SER A 87 -10.95 -13.74 -8.57
CA SER A 87 -10.04 -14.89 -8.52
C SER A 87 -10.16 -15.63 -7.18
N ASN A 88 -10.13 -14.90 -6.06
CA ASN A 88 -10.23 -15.49 -4.73
C ASN A 88 -11.62 -16.09 -4.46
N ALA A 89 -12.70 -15.46 -4.94
CA ALA A 89 -14.05 -16.00 -4.85
C ALA A 89 -14.20 -17.29 -5.68
N THR A 90 -13.63 -17.32 -6.88
CA THR A 90 -13.62 -18.51 -7.74
C THR A 90 -12.87 -19.68 -7.10
N SER A 91 -11.68 -19.39 -6.54
CA SER A 91 -10.90 -20.39 -5.79
C SER A 91 -11.65 -20.92 -4.56
N THR A 92 -12.29 -20.02 -3.81
CA THR A 92 -13.15 -20.39 -2.66
C THR A 92 -14.31 -21.28 -3.10
N LYS A 93 -15.00 -20.94 -4.19
CA LYS A 93 -16.06 -21.77 -4.76
C LYS A 93 -15.55 -23.16 -5.11
N SER A 94 -14.42 -23.26 -5.82
CA SER A 94 -13.84 -24.56 -6.17
C SER A 94 -13.52 -25.41 -4.93
N LYS A 95 -13.07 -24.76 -3.84
CA LYS A 95 -12.82 -25.44 -2.57
C LYS A 95 -14.13 -25.90 -1.91
N ILE A 96 -15.18 -25.09 -1.92
CA ILE A 96 -16.51 -25.47 -1.43
C ILE A 96 -17.07 -26.66 -2.23
N ASP A 97 -16.99 -26.62 -3.56
CA ASP A 97 -17.43 -27.71 -4.43
C ASP A 97 -16.68 -29.02 -4.11
N THR A 98 -15.37 -28.93 -3.85
CA THR A 98 -14.57 -30.08 -3.40
C THR A 98 -15.03 -30.59 -2.04
N LEU A 99 -15.30 -29.69 -1.08
CA LEU A 99 -15.80 -30.08 0.24
C LEU A 99 -17.18 -30.76 0.15
N LEU A 100 -18.06 -30.28 -0.74
CA LEU A 100 -19.37 -30.87 -0.99
C LEU A 100 -19.27 -32.29 -1.55
N GLN A 101 -18.32 -32.56 -2.43
CA GLN A 101 -18.07 -33.91 -2.96
C GLN A 101 -17.59 -34.89 -1.88
N ASN A 102 -16.92 -34.39 -0.84
CA ASN A 102 -16.29 -35.18 0.21
C ASN A 102 -17.06 -35.20 1.55
N VAL A 103 -18.25 -34.58 1.63
CA VAL A 103 -18.97 -34.38 2.89
C VAL A 103 -19.64 -35.64 3.45
N GLY A 104 -19.82 -36.67 2.62
CA GLY A 104 -20.54 -37.90 3.00
C GLY A 104 -22.02 -37.62 3.34
N ASP A 105 -22.52 -38.31 4.37
CA ASP A 105 -23.92 -38.25 4.81
C ASP A 105 -24.21 -37.14 5.85
N ASP A 106 -23.24 -36.25 6.11
CA ASP A 106 -23.44 -35.11 7.02
C ASP A 106 -24.32 -34.03 6.37
N ALA A 107 -25.63 -34.17 6.58
CA ALA A 107 -26.65 -33.28 6.01
C ALA A 107 -26.49 -31.83 6.48
N THR A 108 -26.13 -31.60 7.75
CA THR A 108 -25.95 -30.26 8.30
C THR A 108 -24.77 -29.56 7.63
N LYS A 109 -23.62 -30.24 7.53
CA LYS A 109 -22.43 -29.68 6.88
C LYS A 109 -22.66 -29.44 5.39
N LYS A 110 -23.37 -30.35 4.72
CA LYS A 110 -23.76 -30.19 3.32
C LYS A 110 -24.62 -28.95 3.11
N GLN A 111 -25.63 -28.74 3.96
CA GLN A 111 -26.50 -27.57 3.90
C GLN A 111 -25.72 -26.26 4.13
N CYS A 112 -24.81 -26.23 5.11
CA CYS A 112 -23.96 -25.07 5.36
C CYS A 112 -23.08 -24.72 4.15
N LEU A 113 -22.41 -25.71 3.56
CA LEU A 113 -21.55 -25.50 2.39
C LEU A 113 -22.32 -25.03 1.15
N GLN A 114 -23.59 -25.43 0.99
CA GLN A 114 -24.45 -24.97 -0.11
C GLN A 114 -24.93 -23.53 0.07
N SER A 115 -24.95 -23.01 1.30
CA SER A 115 -25.36 -21.64 1.60
C SER A 115 -24.23 -20.62 1.42
N CYS A 116 -22.98 -21.09 1.40
CA CYS A 116 -21.78 -20.31 1.10
C CYS A 116 -21.62 -20.09 -0.41
#